data_AF-A0A3Q3WBF6-F1
#
_entry.id   AF-A0A3Q3WBF6-F1
#
_cell.length_a   1.000
_cell.length_b   1.000
_cell.length_c   1.000
_cell.angle_alpha   90.00
_cell.angle_beta   90.00
_cell.angle_gamma   90.00
#
_symmetry.space_group_name_H-M   'P 1'
#
loop_
_entity.id
_entity.type
_entity.pdbx_description
1 polymer ?
#
loop_
_entity_poly.entity_id
_entity_poly.type
_entity_poly.pdbx_seq_one_letter_code
_entity_poly.pdbx_strand_id
1 'polypeptide(L)'
;PRSLHSTDVFICTSPIKHYKHCPYEKYAWVEKHLGQEFVEQVILTRDKTLISGDILIDDKPDIIGVEPKPMWEHILFTAYHNKHLSTRPSQRRLQSWCDDWRAILDSKRQ
;
A
#
# COMPACT_ATOMS: atom_id res chain seq x y z
N PRO A 1 -13.61 -11.71 -12.86
CA PRO A 1 -12.94 -11.25 -11.62
C PRO A 1 -12.92 -12.38 -10.58
N ARG A 2 -11.78 -13.06 -10.39
CA ARG A 2 -11.65 -14.06 -9.31
C ARG A 2 -11.56 -13.30 -7.99
N SER A 3 -12.62 -13.32 -7.19
CA SER A 3 -12.53 -12.90 -5.79
C SER A 3 -11.52 -13.80 -5.10
N LEU A 4 -10.45 -13.22 -4.54
CA LEU A 4 -9.70 -13.86 -3.47
C LEU A 4 -10.68 -13.93 -2.29
N HIS A 5 -11.46 -15.03 -2.22
CA HIS A 5 -12.42 -15.25 -1.16
C HIS A 5 -11.69 -15.04 0.18
N SER A 6 -12.07 -14.03 0.97
CA SER A 6 -11.41 -13.54 2.20
C SER A 6 -10.21 -12.58 2.06
N THR A 7 -10.15 -11.71 1.05
CA THR A 7 -9.17 -10.62 1.03
C THR A 7 -9.76 -9.33 0.49
N ASP A 8 -9.79 -8.32 1.34
CA ASP A 8 -10.14 -6.96 0.98
C ASP A 8 -8.88 -6.20 0.57
N VAL A 9 -8.98 -5.39 -0.48
CA VAL A 9 -7.84 -4.65 -1.04
C VAL A 9 -8.22 -3.19 -1.19
N PHE A 10 -7.43 -2.32 -0.58
CA PHE A 10 -7.57 -0.87 -0.70
C PHE A 10 -6.33 -0.24 -1.33
N ILE A 11 -6.53 0.77 -2.17
CA ILE A 11 -5.45 1.62 -2.71
C ILE A 11 -5.25 2.80 -1.77
N CYS A 12 -4.35 2.66 -0.80
CA CYS A 12 -4.01 3.72 0.15
C CYS A 12 -2.90 4.62 -0.39
N THR A 13 -3.24 5.85 -0.82
CA THR A 13 -2.31 6.78 -1.47
C THR A 13 -2.34 8.17 -0.85
N SER A 14 -1.19 8.85 -0.87
CA SER A 14 -1.10 10.25 -0.43
C SER A 14 -1.16 11.23 -1.60
N PRO A 15 -1.93 12.33 -1.50
CA PRO A 15 -1.86 13.43 -2.45
C PRO A 15 -0.57 14.24 -2.22
N ILE A 16 -0.07 14.88 -3.26
CA ILE A 16 0.97 15.92 -3.11
C ILE A 16 0.36 17.19 -2.51
N LYS A 17 1.19 18.07 -1.93
CA LYS A 17 0.73 19.34 -1.34
C LYS A 17 0.09 20.28 -2.37
N HIS A 18 0.64 20.32 -3.59
CA HIS A 18 0.04 21.06 -4.71
C HIS A 18 -1.08 20.24 -5.33
N TYR A 19 -2.19 20.13 -4.59
CA TYR A 19 -3.19 19.09 -4.80
C TYR A 19 -4.15 19.37 -5.97
N LYS A 20 -4.08 20.52 -6.66
CA LYS A 20 -5.12 20.96 -7.62
C LYS A 20 -5.54 19.89 -8.62
N HIS A 21 -4.60 19.08 -9.10
CA HIS A 21 -4.84 18.04 -10.10
C HIS A 21 -4.68 16.62 -9.55
N CYS A 22 -3.90 16.46 -8.48
CA CYS A 22 -3.42 15.15 -8.04
C CYS A 22 -4.52 14.17 -7.57
N PRO A 23 -5.49 14.53 -6.71
CA PRO A 23 -6.53 13.60 -6.28
C PRO A 23 -7.37 13.10 -7.46
N TYR A 24 -7.85 14.01 -8.32
CA TYR A 24 -8.66 13.64 -9.48
C TYR A 24 -7.89 12.71 -10.42
N GLU A 25 -6.65 13.06 -10.78
CA GLU A 25 -5.83 12.23 -11.67
C GLU A 25 -5.55 10.84 -11.09
N LYS A 26 -5.42 10.70 -9.77
CA LYS A 26 -5.30 9.40 -9.11
C LYS A 26 -6.55 8.54 -9.28
N TYR A 27 -7.74 9.11 -9.05
CA TYR A 27 -9.00 8.39 -9.28
C TYR A 27 -9.17 7.99 -10.74
N ALA A 28 -8.94 8.93 -11.66
CA ALA A 28 -9.03 8.66 -13.10
C ALA A 28 -8.03 7.59 -13.57
N TRP A 29 -6.82 7.56 -12.99
CA TRP A 29 -5.83 6.52 -13.29
C TRP A 29 -6.30 5.14 -12.81
N VAL A 30 -6.84 5.06 -11.59
CA VAL A 30 -7.40 3.81 -11.04
C VAL A 30 -8.56 3.31 -11.91
N GLU A 31 -9.52 4.18 -12.24
CA GLU A 31 -10.65 3.84 -13.10
C GLU A 31 -10.17 3.29 -14.45
N LYS A 32 -9.22 3.99 -15.10
CA LYS A 32 -8.67 3.60 -16.41
C LYS A 32 -7.99 2.24 -16.41
N HIS A 33 -7.26 1.89 -15.34
CA HIS A 33 -6.37 0.73 -15.32
C HIS A 33 -6.94 -0.48 -14.56
N LEU A 34 -7.82 -0.24 -13.59
CA LEU A 34 -8.37 -1.26 -12.70
C LEU A 34 -9.91 -1.33 -12.73
N GLY A 35 -10.57 -0.33 -13.33
CA GLY A 35 -12.03 -0.27 -13.45
C GLY A 35 -12.70 0.49 -12.30
N GLN A 36 -13.98 0.81 -12.51
CA GLN A 36 -14.81 1.59 -11.59
C GLN A 36 -14.93 0.94 -10.20
N GLU A 37 -14.99 -0.38 -10.11
CA GLU A 37 -15.08 -1.09 -8.83
C GLU A 37 -13.87 -0.82 -7.91
N PHE A 38 -12.67 -0.61 -8.49
CA PHE A 38 -11.47 -0.28 -7.72
C PHE A 38 -11.39 1.18 -7.29
N VAL A 39 -12.17 2.08 -7.92
CA VAL A 39 -12.27 3.48 -7.50
C VAL A 39 -12.86 3.58 -6.09
N GLU A 40 -13.84 2.73 -5.79
CA GLU A 40 -14.48 2.65 -4.46
C GLU A 40 -13.52 2.16 -3.37
N GLN A 41 -12.40 1.54 -3.75
CA GLN A 41 -11.37 1.02 -2.85
C GLN A 41 -10.21 2.01 -2.62
N VAL A 42 -10.28 3.24 -3.15
CA VAL A 42 -9.23 4.24 -2.98
C VAL A 42 -9.39 4.95 -1.63
N ILE A 43 -8.32 4.94 -0.83
CA ILE A 43 -8.20 5.74 0.40
C ILE A 43 -7.14 6.81 0.15
N LEU A 44 -7.58 8.07 0.16
CA LEU A 44 -6.73 9.22 -0.13
C LEU A 44 -6.37 9.93 1.18
N THR A 45 -5.16 9.70 1.71
CA THR A 45 -4.72 10.22 3.01
C THR A 45 -3.24 10.63 3.02
N ARG A 46 -2.93 11.72 3.73
CA ARG A 46 -1.54 12.12 4.03
C ARG A 46 -0.94 11.37 5.20
N ASP A 47 -1.79 10.77 6.04
CA ASP A 47 -1.39 9.98 7.19
C ASP A 47 -1.97 8.57 7.06
N LYS A 48 -1.11 7.61 6.72
CA LYS A 48 -1.48 6.21 6.56
C LYS A 48 -1.51 5.46 7.88
N THR A 49 -0.96 6.02 8.97
CA THR A 49 -0.93 5.33 10.26
C THR A 49 -2.30 5.27 10.92
N LEU A 50 -3.22 6.15 10.50
CA LEU A 50 -4.63 6.15 10.90
C LEU A 50 -5.48 5.11 10.16
N ILE A 51 -4.95 4.47 9.12
CA ILE A 51 -5.69 3.47 8.34
C ILE A 51 -5.43 2.09 8.94
N SER A 52 -6.50 1.38 9.29
CA SER A 52 -6.42 0.01 9.80
C SER A 52 -6.38 -1.01 8.66
N GLY A 53 -5.60 -2.07 8.85
CA GLY A 53 -5.48 -3.22 7.95
C GLY A 53 -4.35 -4.13 8.44
N ASP A 54 -4.21 -5.31 7.84
CA ASP A 54 -3.18 -6.28 8.25
C ASP A 54 -1.81 -5.99 7.64
N ILE A 55 -1.78 -5.46 6.41
CA ILE A 55 -0.58 -5.27 5.61
C ILE A 55 -0.65 -3.92 4.88
N LEU A 56 0.47 -3.19 4.85
CA LEU A 56 0.70 -2.06 3.96
C LEU A 56 1.93 -2.34 3.09
N ILE A 57 1.73 -2.52 1.79
CA ILE A 57 2.81 -2.60 0.80
C ILE A 57 3.08 -1.19 0.26
N ASP A 58 4.25 -0.64 0.55
CA ASP A 58 4.59 0.76 0.24
C ASP A 58 6.10 0.93 0.09
N ASP A 59 6.54 1.80 -0.82
CA ASP A 59 7.94 2.03 -1.17
C ASP A 59 8.64 3.08 -0.31
N LYS A 60 7.90 3.80 0.55
CA LYS A 60 8.49 4.73 1.51
C LYS A 60 9.12 3.96 2.67
N PRO A 61 10.44 4.10 2.93
CA PRO A 61 11.12 3.30 3.97
C PRO A 61 10.57 3.49 5.38
N ASP A 62 10.26 4.73 5.75
CA ASP A 62 9.71 5.09 7.05
C ASP A 62 8.36 5.80 6.87
N ILE A 63 7.29 5.13 7.30
CA ILE A 63 5.92 5.66 7.30
C ILE A 63 5.60 6.08 8.73
N ILE A 64 5.56 7.39 8.95
CA ILE A 64 5.36 8.04 10.24
C ILE A 64 4.12 8.91 10.15
N GLY A 65 3.35 8.94 11.23
CA GLY A 65 2.10 9.68 11.35
C GLY A 65 1.71 9.85 12.81
N VAL A 66 0.42 10.08 13.05
CA VAL A 66 -0.14 10.29 14.39
C VAL A 66 -0.12 9.01 15.22
N GLU A 67 -0.52 7.87 14.64
CA GLU A 67 -0.48 6.57 15.33
C GLU A 67 0.96 6.02 15.37
N PRO A 68 1.60 5.88 16.56
CA PRO A 68 2.96 5.38 16.70
C PRO A 68 3.08 3.87 16.46
N LYS A 69 1.99 3.11 16.56
CA LYS A 69 1.94 1.66 16.32
C LYS A 69 0.80 1.32 15.37
N PRO A 70 0.98 1.58 14.05
CA PRO A 70 -0.04 1.26 13.05
C PRO A 70 -0.40 -0.23 13.10
N MET A 71 -1.66 -0.54 12.83
CA MET A 71 -2.18 -1.92 12.87
C MET A 71 -1.53 -2.83 11.82
N TRP A 72 -1.18 -2.27 10.66
CA TRP A 72 -0.62 -3.00 9.55
C TRP A 72 0.87 -3.30 9.74
N GLU A 73 1.29 -4.47 9.26
CA GLU A 73 2.71 -4.71 9.00
C GLU A 73 3.15 -3.98 7.74
N HIS A 74 4.25 -3.21 7.85
CA HIS A 74 4.86 -2.58 6.68
C HIS A 74 5.70 -3.59 5.90
N ILE A 75 5.32 -3.82 4.65
CA ILE A 75 6.10 -4.56 3.67
C ILE A 75 6.74 -3.55 2.72
N LEU A 76 8.04 -3.38 2.82
CA LEU A 76 8.75 -2.40 2.00
C LEU A 76 8.79 -2.88 0.54
N PHE A 77 8.13 -2.16 -0.36
CA PHE A 77 8.22 -2.45 -1.79
C PHE A 77 9.50 -1.85 -2.36
N THR A 78 10.24 -2.63 -3.15
CA THR A 78 11.52 -2.18 -3.69
C THR A 78 11.35 -1.19 -4.83
N ALA A 79 12.01 -0.05 -4.71
CA ALA A 79 12.03 1.02 -5.69
C ALA A 79 13.43 1.60 -5.84
N TYR A 80 13.65 2.40 -6.89
CA TYR A 80 14.97 2.93 -7.22
C TYR A 80 15.65 3.65 -6.05
N HIS A 81 14.91 4.47 -5.30
CA HIS A 81 15.43 5.26 -4.18
C HIS A 81 15.62 4.47 -2.88
N ASN A 82 15.09 3.24 -2.76
CA ASN A 82 15.17 2.46 -1.52
C ASN A 82 15.93 1.13 -1.66
N LYS A 83 16.31 0.73 -2.88
CA LYS A 83 16.97 -0.55 -3.17
C LYS A 83 18.33 -0.76 -2.49
N HIS A 84 18.99 0.33 -2.13
CA HIS A 84 20.30 0.31 -1.46
C HIS A 84 20.18 0.28 0.07
N LEU A 85 18.96 0.42 0.60
CA LEU A 85 18.73 0.42 2.04
C LEU A 85 18.64 -1.03 2.54
N SER A 86 19.50 -1.37 3.51
CA SER A 86 19.38 -2.60 4.27
C SER A 86 18.07 -2.60 5.06
N THR A 87 17.32 -3.69 4.98
CA THR A 87 16.11 -3.86 5.79
C THR A 87 16.49 -4.07 7.25
N ARG A 88 15.70 -3.50 8.16
CA ARG A 88 15.79 -3.87 9.59
C ARG A 88 15.48 -5.36 9.74
N PRO A 89 16.03 -6.06 10.74
CA PRO A 89 15.80 -7.50 10.91
C PRO A 89 14.32 -7.92 10.95
N SER A 90 13.44 -7.02 11.42
CA SER A 90 12.00 -7.26 11.53
C SER A 90 11.16 -6.77 10.34
N GLN A 91 11.73 -6.09 9.35
CA GLN A 91 10.98 -5.53 8.23
C GLN A 91 11.11 -6.42 6.99
N ARG A 92 9.99 -6.96 6.51
CA ARG A 92 9.95 -7.70 5.24
C ARG A 92 10.00 -6.76 4.05
N ARG A 93 10.53 -7.26 2.93
CA ARG A 93 10.66 -6.54 1.67
C ARG A 93 10.14 -7.39 0.51
N LEU A 94 9.36 -6.76 -0.35
CA LEU A 94 8.93 -7.30 -1.64
C LEU A 94 9.82 -6.68 -2.73
N GLN A 95 10.57 -7.48 -3.49
CA GLN A 95 11.47 -6.97 -4.53
C GLN A 95 10.71 -6.55 -5.78
N SER A 96 9.65 -7.29 -6.10
CA SER A 96 8.81 -7.03 -7.26
C SER A 96 7.44 -7.71 -7.10
N TRP A 97 6.49 -7.38 -7.97
CA TRP A 97 5.22 -8.12 -8.05
C TRP A 97 5.36 -9.56 -8.60
N CYS A 98 6.53 -9.93 -9.13
CA CYS A 98 6.83 -11.31 -9.53
C CYS A 98 7.22 -12.21 -8.34
N ASP A 99 7.55 -11.61 -7.20
CA ASP A 99 7.85 -12.33 -5.96
C ASP A 99 6.57 -12.93 -5.37
N ASP A 100 6.72 -13.82 -4.38
CA ASP A 100 5.61 -14.47 -3.71
C ASP A 100 4.91 -13.58 -2.68
N TRP A 101 4.19 -12.57 -3.17
CA TRP A 101 3.33 -11.73 -2.34
C TRP A 101 2.16 -12.50 -1.72
N ARG A 102 1.78 -13.67 -2.26
CA ARG A 102 0.72 -14.51 -1.68
C ARG A 102 1.16 -15.11 -0.36
N ALA A 103 2.40 -15.62 -0.26
CA ALA A 103 2.95 -16.08 1.01
C ALA A 103 2.94 -14.98 2.09
N ILE A 104 3.11 -13.72 1.72
CA ILE A 104 2.98 -12.58 2.65
C ILE A 104 1.54 -12.45 3.15
N LEU A 105 0.55 -12.48 2.25
CA LEU A 105 -0.87 -12.43 2.63
C LEU A 105 -1.26 -13.64 3.49
N ASP A 106 -0.86 -14.84 3.07
CA ASP A 106 -1.22 -16.09 3.73
C ASP A 106 -0.60 -16.18 5.13
N SER A 107 0.56 -15.56 5.37
CA SER A 107 1.14 -15.43 6.72
C SER A 107 0.31 -14.62 7.72
N LYS A 108 -0.71 -13.89 7.24
CA LYS A 108 -1.67 -13.13 8.05
C LYS A 108 -3.04 -13.77 8.15
N ARG A 109 -3.31 -14.82 7.37
CA ARG A 109 -4.57 -15.57 7.49
C ARG A 109 -4.52 -16.41 8.76
N GLN A 110 -5.66 -16.51 9.45
CA GLN A 110 -5.86 -17.45 10.55
C GLN A 110 -6.20 -18.85 10.00
#